data_AF-A0A947WM48-F1
#
_entry.id   AF-A0A947WM48-F1
#
_cell.length_a   1.000
_cell.length_b   1.000
_cell.length_c   1.000
_cell.angle_alpha   90.00
_cell.angle_beta   90.00
_cell.angle_gamma   90.00
#
_symmetry.space_group_name_H-M   'P 1'
#
loop_
_entity.id
_entity.type
_entity.pdbx_description
1 polymer ?
#
loop_
_entity_poly.entity_id
_entity_poly.type
_entity_poly.pdbx_seq_one_letter_code
_entity_poly.pdbx_strand_id
1 'polypeptide(L)'
;MNTVIDIKNQGSMILLLYEGALKFLEKAKEALTINGNNNRKNNHEVGDNIIKTQNILTELMVSLDMSKGEVANNLYRLYDYMNHRLIEANVKKDSNSIVEVSEMLRELRETWELAIRKLEKDLN
;
A
#
# COMPACT_ATOMS: atom_id res chain seq x y z
N MET A 1 14.26 15.93 23.51
CA MET A 1 14.49 16.38 22.12
C MET A 1 14.62 15.22 21.11
N ASN A 2 14.51 13.94 21.50
CA ASN A 2 14.66 12.79 20.59
C ASN A 2 13.34 12.27 19.97
N THR A 3 12.19 12.47 20.64
CA THR A 3 10.91 11.88 20.22
C THR A 3 10.36 12.45 18.91
N VAL A 4 10.53 13.76 18.64
CA VAL A 4 10.04 14.40 17.41
C VAL A 4 10.80 13.91 16.17
N ILE A 5 12.13 13.74 16.28
CA ILE A 5 12.97 13.24 15.20
C ILE A 5 12.60 11.79 14.87
N ASP A 6 12.32 10.99 15.88
CA ASP A 6 11.95 9.57 15.74
C ASP A 6 10.58 9.40 15.05
N ILE A 7 9.57 10.19 15.46
CA ILE A 7 8.25 10.20 14.83
C ILE A 7 8.34 10.62 13.36
N LYS A 8 9.12 11.67 13.06
CA LYS A 8 9.30 12.12 11.67
C LYS A 8 9.93 11.04 10.81
N ASN A 9 10.90 10.30 11.35
CA ASN A 9 11.55 9.20 10.64
C ASN A 9 10.59 8.02 10.39
N GLN A 10 9.83 7.61 11.42
CA GLN A 10 8.86 6.53 11.31
C GLN A 10 7.69 6.89 10.37
N GLY A 11 7.11 8.08 10.51
CA GLY A 11 6.03 8.55 9.65
C GLY A 11 6.47 8.68 8.20
N SER A 12 7.68 9.20 7.96
CA SER A 12 8.24 9.28 6.60
C SER A 12 8.45 7.89 5.98
N MET A 13 8.88 6.90 6.77
CA MET A 13 9.03 5.52 6.30
C MET A 13 7.68 4.92 5.86
N ILE A 14 6.62 5.13 6.64
CA ILE A 14 5.26 4.66 6.28
C ILE A 14 4.84 5.29 4.95
N LEU A 15 5.00 6.60 4.77
CA LEU A 15 4.63 7.28 3.52
C LEU A 15 5.44 6.75 2.33
N LEU A 16 6.73 6.48 2.49
CA LEU A 16 7.58 5.87 1.46
C LEU A 16 7.11 4.45 1.08
N LEU A 17 6.65 3.65 2.04
CA LEU A 17 6.07 2.32 1.76
C LEU A 17 4.80 2.45 0.91
N TYR A 18 3.89 3.36 1.26
CA TYR A 18 2.70 3.64 0.46
C TYR A 18 3.06 4.10 -0.97
N GLU A 19 4.03 4.99 -1.12
CA GLU A 19 4.50 5.44 -2.44
C GLU A 19 5.10 4.29 -3.26
N GLY A 20 5.90 3.43 -2.61
CA GLY A 20 6.46 2.22 -3.23
C GLY A 20 5.36 1.28 -3.73
N ALA A 21 4.36 1.00 -2.88
CA ALA A 21 3.21 0.16 -3.22
C ALA A 21 2.44 0.72 -4.41
N LEU A 22 2.13 2.02 -4.41
CA LEU A 22 1.44 2.70 -5.52
C LEU A 22 2.23 2.64 -6.82
N LYS A 23 3.56 2.83 -6.75
CA LYS A 23 4.44 2.75 -7.93
C LYS A 23 4.46 1.35 -8.54
N PHE A 24 4.45 0.30 -7.72
CA PHE A 24 4.37 -1.08 -8.22
C PHE A 24 3.00 -1.36 -8.83
N LEU A 25 1.90 -0.91 -8.22
CA LEU A 25 0.57 -1.10 -8.79
C LEU A 25 0.38 -0.36 -10.12
N GLU A 26 0.96 0.84 -10.27
CA GLU A 26 0.90 1.55 -11.56
C GLU A 26 1.61 0.75 -12.65
N LYS A 27 2.79 0.19 -12.38
CA LYS A 27 3.50 -0.68 -13.33
C LYS A 27 2.71 -1.94 -13.67
N ALA A 28 2.09 -2.56 -12.67
CA ALA A 28 1.24 -3.73 -12.90
C ALA A 28 0.04 -3.39 -13.81
N LYS A 29 -0.59 -2.22 -13.57
CA LYS A 29 -1.69 -1.72 -14.40
C LYS A 29 -1.24 -1.43 -15.83
N GLU A 30 -0.14 -0.70 -16.02
CA GLU A 30 0.44 -0.40 -17.33
C GLU A 30 0.76 -1.68 -18.13
N ALA A 31 1.34 -2.69 -17.47
CA ALA A 31 1.66 -3.96 -18.10
C ALA A 31 0.41 -4.72 -18.58
N LEU A 32 -0.73 -4.60 -17.87
CA LEU A 32 -2.02 -5.15 -18.31
C LEU A 32 -2.65 -4.36 -19.46
N THR A 33 -2.63 -3.02 -19.40
CA THR A 33 -3.36 -2.17 -20.33
C THR A 33 -2.66 -2.00 -21.68
N ILE A 34 -1.35 -1.78 -21.67
CA ILE A 34 -0.57 -1.45 -22.89
C ILE A 34 -0.34 -2.70 -23.73
N ASN A 35 0.00 -3.81 -23.07
CA ASN A 35 0.54 -4.97 -23.76
C ASN A 35 -0.44 -6.16 -23.82
N GLY A 36 -1.61 -6.06 -23.16
CA GLY A 36 -2.64 -7.09 -23.09
C GLY A 36 -2.20 -8.39 -22.41
N ASN A 37 -3.16 -9.30 -22.21
CA ASN A 37 -2.97 -10.54 -21.44
C ASN A 37 -2.31 -11.70 -22.24
N ASN A 38 -1.91 -11.46 -23.49
CA ASN A 38 -1.52 -12.50 -24.45
C ASN A 38 -0.01 -12.80 -24.45
N ASN A 39 0.80 -12.11 -23.66
CA ASN A 39 2.25 -12.30 -23.60
C ASN A 39 2.70 -12.70 -22.18
N ARG A 40 3.39 -13.84 -22.10
CA ARG A 40 3.92 -14.42 -20.85
C ARG A 40 4.83 -13.46 -20.10
N LYS A 41 5.60 -12.63 -20.80
CA LYS A 41 6.50 -11.65 -20.18
C LYS A 41 5.71 -10.59 -19.40
N ASN A 42 4.61 -10.10 -19.97
CA ASN A 42 3.76 -9.12 -19.30
C ASN A 42 3.08 -9.73 -18.08
N ASN A 43 2.57 -10.96 -18.21
CA ASN A 43 1.91 -11.65 -17.10
C ASN A 43 2.85 -11.86 -15.92
N HIS A 44 4.14 -12.09 -16.18
CA HIS A 44 5.19 -12.16 -15.16
C HIS A 44 5.42 -10.79 -14.52
N GLU A 45 5.57 -9.73 -15.32
CA GLU A 45 5.76 -8.36 -14.82
C GLU A 45 4.60 -7.88 -13.94
N VAL A 46 3.35 -8.19 -14.32
CA VAL A 46 2.16 -7.93 -13.50
C VAL A 46 2.27 -8.65 -12.17
N GLY A 47 2.57 -9.96 -12.20
CA GLY A 47 2.71 -10.77 -11.00
C GLY A 47 3.79 -10.25 -10.06
N ASP A 48 4.97 -9.93 -10.58
CA ASP A 48 6.11 -9.43 -9.80
C ASP A 48 5.79 -8.13 -9.09
N ASN A 49 5.15 -7.18 -9.78
CA ASN A 49 4.77 -5.92 -9.18
C ASN A 49 3.65 -6.09 -8.14
N ILE A 50 2.67 -6.96 -8.40
CA ILE A 50 1.64 -7.29 -7.41
C ILE A 50 2.26 -7.91 -6.15
N ILE A 51 3.17 -8.88 -6.30
CA ILE A 51 3.85 -9.52 -5.16
C ILE A 51 4.64 -8.48 -4.34
N LYS A 52 5.33 -7.55 -5.01
CA LYS A 52 6.05 -6.48 -4.31
C LYS A 52 5.10 -5.58 -3.50
N THR A 53 3.92 -5.26 -4.03
CA THR A 53 2.91 -4.53 -3.26
C THR A 53 2.38 -5.36 -2.09
N GLN A 54 2.11 -6.65 -2.29
CA GLN A 54 1.63 -7.54 -1.22
C GLN A 54 2.65 -7.66 -0.09
N ASN A 55 3.95 -7.73 -0.41
CA ASN A 55 5.01 -7.72 0.61
C ASN A 55 4.98 -6.44 1.45
N ILE A 56 4.79 -5.27 0.81
CA ILE A 56 4.66 -4.01 1.55
C ILE A 56 3.41 -4.02 2.45
N LEU A 57 2.27 -4.48 1.94
CA LEU A 57 1.05 -4.61 2.74
C LEU A 57 1.25 -5.53 3.93
N THR A 58 1.92 -6.66 3.75
CA THR A 58 2.27 -7.58 4.84
C THR A 58 3.17 -6.91 5.88
N GLU A 59 4.18 -6.13 5.49
CA GLU A 59 5.00 -5.43 6.49
C GLU A 59 4.24 -4.30 7.20
N LEU A 60 3.32 -3.62 6.52
CA LEU A 60 2.41 -2.69 7.16
C LEU A 60 1.52 -3.40 8.18
N MET A 61 0.99 -4.60 7.87
CA MET A 61 0.20 -5.39 8.82
C MET A 61 1.01 -5.82 10.04
N VAL A 62 2.20 -6.38 9.83
CA VAL A 62 3.06 -6.93 10.89
C VAL A 62 3.57 -5.82 11.82
N SER A 63 3.71 -4.60 11.31
CA SER A 63 4.13 -3.43 12.10
C SER A 63 3.00 -2.76 12.89
N LEU A 64 1.74 -3.20 12.77
CA LEU A 64 0.63 -2.65 13.54
C LEU A 64 0.77 -2.99 15.03
N ASP A 65 0.70 -1.97 15.87
CA ASP A 65 0.52 -2.14 17.31
C ASP A 65 -0.93 -2.52 17.62
N MET A 66 -1.19 -3.82 17.74
CA MET A 66 -2.53 -4.36 18.00
C MET A 66 -3.10 -3.92 19.35
N SER A 67 -2.29 -3.41 20.28
CA SER A 67 -2.78 -2.83 21.54
C SER A 67 -3.58 -1.53 21.32
N LYS A 68 -3.46 -0.90 20.14
CA LYS A 68 -4.27 0.27 19.75
C LYS A 68 -5.72 -0.06 19.40
N GLY A 69 -6.14 -1.32 19.57
CA GLY A 69 -7.53 -1.73 19.56
C GLY A 69 -8.19 -1.57 18.19
N GLU A 70 -9.33 -0.89 18.14
CA GLU A 70 -10.18 -0.82 16.95
C GLU A 70 -9.46 -0.27 15.71
N VAL A 71 -8.64 0.76 15.87
CA VAL A 71 -7.92 1.39 14.74
C VAL A 71 -6.94 0.41 14.10
N ALA A 72 -6.14 -0.29 14.91
CA ALA A 72 -5.20 -1.29 14.41
C ALA A 72 -5.95 -2.46 13.73
N ASN A 73 -7.04 -2.93 14.32
CA ASN A 73 -7.86 -3.98 13.73
C ASN A 73 -8.51 -3.55 12.39
N ASN A 74 -8.95 -2.30 12.28
CA ASN A 74 -9.49 -1.74 11.03
C ASN A 74 -8.42 -1.67 9.95
N LEU A 75 -7.23 -1.16 10.27
CA LEU A 75 -6.11 -1.11 9.32
C LEU A 75 -5.69 -2.50 8.85
N TYR A 76 -5.58 -3.46 9.78
CA TYR A 76 -5.27 -4.85 9.44
C TYR A 76 -6.29 -5.41 8.43
N ARG A 77 -7.59 -5.24 8.69
CA ARG A 77 -8.66 -5.70 7.79
C ARG A 77 -8.60 -5.04 6.41
N LEU A 78 -8.29 -3.74 6.35
CA LEU A 78 -8.14 -3.04 5.08
C LEU A 78 -6.95 -3.59 4.28
N TYR A 79 -5.79 -3.78 4.91
CA TYR A 79 -4.64 -4.38 4.23
C TYR A 79 -4.93 -5.82 3.78
N ASP A 80 -5.66 -6.60 4.58
CA ASP A 80 -5.99 -7.99 4.28
C ASP A 80 -6.93 -8.08 3.07
N TYR A 81 -7.95 -7.22 3.05
CA TYR A 81 -8.82 -7.05 1.90
C TYR A 81 -8.03 -6.66 0.63
N MET A 82 -7.13 -5.68 0.72
CA MET A 82 -6.29 -5.27 -0.41
C MET A 82 -5.43 -6.45 -0.93
N ASN A 83 -4.84 -7.24 -0.04
CA ASN A 83 -4.09 -8.43 -0.42
C ASN A 83 -4.96 -9.43 -1.18
N HIS A 84 -6.16 -9.73 -0.70
CA HIS A 84 -7.10 -10.61 -1.39
C HIS A 84 -7.48 -10.08 -2.78
N ARG A 85 -7.79 -8.78 -2.90
CA ARG A 85 -8.11 -8.16 -4.20
C ARG A 85 -6.93 -8.20 -5.17
N LEU A 86 -5.71 -8.06 -4.69
CA LEU A 86 -4.50 -8.18 -5.51
C LEU A 86 -4.23 -9.62 -5.98
N ILE A 87 -4.54 -10.63 -5.16
CA ILE A 87 -4.51 -12.04 -5.59
C ILE A 87 -5.49 -12.25 -6.74
N GLU A 88 -6.73 -11.78 -6.58
CA GLU A 88 -7.74 -11.88 -7.64
C GLU A 88 -7.32 -11.14 -8.91
N ALA A 89 -6.76 -9.94 -8.78
CA ALA A 89 -6.23 -9.16 -9.89
C ALA A 89 -5.17 -9.94 -10.68
N ASN A 90 -4.25 -10.60 -9.98
CA ASN A 90 -3.19 -11.36 -10.63
C ASN A 90 -3.71 -12.62 -11.35
N VAL A 91 -4.66 -13.33 -10.74
CA VAL A 91 -5.25 -14.56 -11.30
C VAL A 91 -6.15 -14.24 -12.50
N LYS A 92 -7.05 -13.27 -12.35
CA LYS A 92 -8.05 -12.90 -13.37
C LYS A 92 -7.50 -11.93 -14.41
N LYS A 93 -6.29 -11.39 -14.18
CA LYS A 93 -5.72 -10.28 -14.96
C LYS A 93 -6.68 -9.09 -15.04
N ASP A 94 -7.25 -8.76 -13.89
CA ASP A 94 -8.25 -7.70 -13.72
C ASP A 94 -7.58 -6.40 -13.27
N SER A 95 -7.51 -5.43 -14.19
CA SER A 95 -6.97 -4.10 -13.90
C SER A 95 -7.84 -3.30 -12.94
N ASN A 96 -9.15 -3.56 -12.86
CA ASN A 96 -10.05 -2.80 -12.00
C ASN A 96 -9.74 -3.04 -10.52
N SER A 97 -9.44 -4.29 -10.15
CA SER A 97 -8.97 -4.63 -8.81
C SER A 97 -7.65 -3.93 -8.44
N ILE A 98 -6.74 -3.71 -9.40
CA ILE A 98 -5.51 -2.93 -9.17
C ILE A 98 -5.84 -1.45 -8.94
N VAL A 99 -6.76 -0.89 -9.72
CA VAL A 99 -7.20 0.50 -9.58
C VAL A 99 -7.84 0.74 -8.23
N GLU A 100 -8.77 -0.12 -7.81
CA GLU A 100 -9.44 -0.04 -6.51
C GLU A 100 -8.42 -0.04 -5.36
N VAL A 101 -7.50 -1.01 -5.34
CA VAL A 101 -6.48 -1.08 -4.27
C VAL A 101 -5.56 0.16 -4.32
N SER A 102 -5.26 0.68 -5.51
CA SER A 102 -4.46 1.90 -5.65
C SER A 102 -5.18 3.11 -5.05
N GLU A 103 -6.50 3.23 -5.25
CA GLU A 103 -7.30 4.32 -4.67
C GLU A 103 -7.32 4.23 -3.15
N MET A 104 -7.59 3.04 -2.59
CA MET A 104 -7.55 2.84 -1.14
C MET A 104 -6.18 3.16 -0.52
N LEU A 105 -5.08 2.78 -1.19
CA LEU A 105 -3.73 3.09 -0.75
C LEU A 105 -3.44 4.60 -0.78
N ARG A 106 -3.96 5.34 -1.77
CA ARG A 106 -3.82 6.81 -1.84
C ARG A 106 -4.56 7.48 -0.69
N GLU A 107 -5.81 7.10 -0.45
CA GLU A 107 -6.62 7.66 0.65
C GLU A 107 -5.95 7.43 2.02
N LEU A 108 -5.43 6.22 2.26
CA LEU A 108 -4.70 5.92 3.49
C LEU A 108 -3.39 6.70 3.59
N ARG A 109 -2.63 6.85 2.51
CA ARG A 109 -1.40 7.65 2.48
C ARG A 109 -1.69 9.11 2.84
N GLU A 110 -2.72 9.70 2.23
CA GLU A 110 -3.15 11.07 2.54
C GLU A 110 -3.58 11.22 3.99
N THR A 111 -4.31 10.24 4.52
CA THR A 111 -4.71 10.19 5.93
C THR A 111 -3.50 10.16 6.87
N TRP A 112 -2.50 9.34 6.57
CA TRP A 112 -1.24 9.29 7.33
C TRP A 112 -0.46 10.60 7.25
N GLU A 113 -0.38 11.20 6.07
CA GLU A 113 0.29 12.48 5.87
C GLU A 113 -0.35 13.60 6.71
N LEU A 114 -1.69 13.65 6.75
CA LEU A 114 -2.44 14.58 7.60
C LEU A 114 -2.19 14.31 9.09
N ALA A 115 -2.21 13.04 9.52
CA ALA A 115 -1.95 12.66 10.91
C ALA A 115 -0.55 13.08 11.37
N ILE A 116 0.49 12.83 10.55
CA ILE A 116 1.87 13.22 10.84
C ILE A 116 1.98 14.74 10.94
N ARG A 117 1.43 15.49 9.96
CA ARG A 117 1.44 16.96 9.98
C ARG A 117 0.73 17.54 11.19
N LYS A 118 -0.37 16.91 11.65
CA LYS A 118 -1.08 17.34 12.86
C LYS A 118 -0.21 17.13 14.10
N LEU A 119 0.40 15.97 14.24
CA LEU A 119 1.32 15.68 15.35
C LEU A 119 2.51 16.65 15.39
N GLU A 120 3.09 16.98 14.24
CA GLU A 120 4.17 17.97 14.16
C GLU A 120 3.73 19.37 14.62
N LYS A 121 2.48 19.76 14.39
CA LYS A 121 1.93 21.04 14.87
C LYS A 121 1.67 21.03 16.37
N ASP A 122 1.14 19.93 16.91
CA ASP A 122 0.81 19.83 18.34
C ASP A 122 2.08 19.75 19.24
N LEU A 123 3.24 19.45 18.64
CA LEU A 123 4.54 19.33 19.34
C LEU A 123 5.42 20.59 19.26
N ASN A 124 5.05 21.60 18.46
CA ASN A 124 5.75 22.89 18.32
C ASN A 124 5.00 24.02 19.01
#